data_AF-A0A914ZFU2-F1
#
_entry.id   AF-A0A914ZFU2-F1
#
_cell.length_a   1.000
_cell.length_b   1.000
_cell.length_c   1.000
_cell.angle_alpha   90.00
_cell.angle_beta   90.00
_cell.angle_gamma   90.00
#
_symmetry.space_group_name_H-M   'P 1'
#
loop_
_entity.id
_entity.type
_entity.pdbx_description
1 polymer ?
#
loop_
_entity_poly.entity_id
_entity_poly.type
_entity_poly.pdbx_seq_one_letter_code
_entity_poly.pdbx_strand_id
1 'polypeptide(L)'
;CSVILSAMGSGRTIDLEESESIGVVYKISTEGIIFVFTPGYFPDPYIDQRLTPPENRYALGDFVALQTGEGSAVRSHKKTEPVLRVEVDGDRILVETQISFFPSTGQYGMCVEALTGNAAWSPDFNIVLCEADVISQPRRNHMYTAWVQR
;
A
#
# COMPACT_ATOMS: atom_id res chain seq x y z
N CYS A 1 -19.12 25.79 -18.69
CA CYS A 1 -20.03 26.46 -17.75
C CYS A 1 -19.56 26.17 -16.34
N SER A 2 -19.18 27.23 -15.64
CA SER A 2 -18.69 27.24 -14.28
C SER A 2 -19.83 27.70 -13.36
N VAL A 3 -19.89 27.18 -12.14
CA VAL A 3 -20.59 27.83 -11.01
C VAL A 3 -19.70 27.72 -9.78
N ILE A 4 -19.41 28.87 -9.17
CA ILE A 4 -18.74 29.08 -7.87
C ILE A 4 -19.65 30.02 -7.05
N LEU A 5 -19.72 29.81 -5.72
CA LEU A 5 -19.85 30.79 -4.59
C LEU A 5 -20.73 30.22 -3.46
N SER A 6 -20.51 30.44 -2.16
CA SER A 6 -19.54 31.25 -1.41
C SER A 6 -19.44 30.74 0.05
N ALA A 7 -18.35 31.07 0.73
CA ALA A 7 -18.17 30.86 2.17
C ALA A 7 -18.82 31.98 3.02
N MET A 8 -19.23 31.66 4.26
CA MET A 8 -19.17 32.58 5.41
C MET A 8 -18.84 31.79 6.68
N GLY A 9 -18.00 32.39 7.52
CA GLY A 9 -17.13 31.70 8.46
C GLY A 9 -17.69 31.44 9.86
N SER A 10 -16.90 30.71 10.61
CA SER A 10 -16.64 30.94 12.03
C SER A 10 -15.38 30.17 12.37
N GLY A 11 -14.43 30.83 13.02
CA GLY A 11 -13.12 30.27 13.32
C GLY A 11 -13.21 28.98 14.12
N ARG A 12 -12.76 27.89 13.50
CA ARG A 12 -12.13 26.77 14.18
C ARG A 12 -10.93 26.40 13.34
N THR A 13 -9.74 26.48 13.93
CA THR A 13 -8.61 25.68 13.51
C THR A 13 -9.13 24.25 13.48
N ILE A 14 -9.37 23.72 12.28
CA ILE A 14 -9.56 22.30 12.12
C ILE A 14 -8.14 21.77 12.31
N ASP A 15 -7.84 21.31 13.52
CA ASP A 15 -6.82 20.29 13.67
C ASP A 15 -7.26 19.20 12.70
N LEU A 16 -6.56 19.10 11.57
CA LEU A 16 -6.58 17.90 10.78
C LEU A 16 -6.03 16.85 11.74
N GLU A 17 -6.91 16.14 12.43
CA GLU A 17 -6.56 14.85 13.01
C GLU A 17 -5.96 14.08 11.83
N GLU A 18 -4.63 13.99 11.80
CA GLU A 18 -3.91 13.27 10.75
C GLU A 18 -4.48 11.85 10.76
N SER A 19 -5.31 11.53 9.77
CA SER A 19 -6.03 10.26 9.71
C SER A 19 -5.01 9.13 9.80
N GLU A 20 -5.17 8.26 10.80
CA GLU A 20 -4.31 7.09 10.93
C GLU A 20 -4.42 6.26 9.64
N SER A 21 -3.27 5.94 9.06
CA SER A 21 -3.16 5.04 7.91
C SER A 21 -2.74 3.66 8.39
N ILE A 22 -3.23 2.61 7.73
CA ILE A 22 -2.87 1.23 8.06
C ILE A 22 -1.90 0.72 7.01
N GLY A 23 -0.82 0.09 7.48
CA GLY A 23 0.15 -0.57 6.62
C GLY A 23 0.66 -1.87 7.22
N VAL A 24 1.49 -2.56 6.45
CA VAL A 24 2.12 -3.84 6.82
C VAL A 24 3.64 -3.72 6.77
N VAL A 25 4.33 -4.24 7.78
CA VAL A 25 5.79 -4.30 7.79
C VAL A 25 6.24 -5.29 6.73
N TYR A 26 6.82 -4.76 5.64
CA TYR A 26 7.27 -5.61 4.53
C TYR A 26 8.77 -5.83 4.52
N LYS A 27 9.54 -4.96 5.20
CA LYS A 27 11.00 -5.05 5.25
C LYS A 27 11.54 -4.52 6.56
N ILE A 28 12.59 -5.17 7.07
CA ILE A 28 13.35 -4.74 8.23
C ILE A 28 14.83 -4.69 7.81
N SER A 29 15.46 -3.53 7.94
CA SER A 29 16.89 -3.37 7.65
C SER A 29 17.76 -4.02 8.72
N THR A 30 19.02 -4.27 8.38
CA THR A 30 20.04 -4.76 9.33
C THR A 30 20.25 -3.83 10.52
N GLU A 31 20.03 -2.53 10.33
CA GLU A 31 20.13 -1.50 11.35
C GLU A 31 18.86 -1.38 12.18
N GLY A 32 17.79 -2.13 11.88
CA GLY A 32 16.52 -2.07 12.60
C GLY A 32 15.59 -0.95 12.16
N ILE A 33 15.74 -0.42 10.94
CA ILE A 33 14.72 0.43 10.31
C ILE A 33 13.66 -0.47 9.69
N ILE A 34 12.38 -0.26 10.03
CA ILE A 34 11.27 -1.00 9.42
C ILE A 34 10.60 -0.15 8.35
N PHE A 35 10.29 -0.77 7.23
CA PHE A 35 9.56 -0.17 6.13
C PHE A 35 8.15 -0.76 6.11
N VAL A 36 7.18 0.13 6.00
CA VAL A 36 5.76 -0.19 6.07
C VAL A 36 5.15 0.10 4.72
N PHE A 37 4.58 -0.93 4.09
CA PHE A 37 3.79 -0.72 2.90
C PHE A 37 2.46 -0.12 3.34
N THR A 38 2.17 1.09 2.86
CA THR A 38 0.93 1.82 3.13
C THR A 38 0.31 2.26 1.81
N PRO A 39 -0.93 1.84 1.48
CA PRO A 39 -1.61 2.27 0.26
C PRO A 39 -1.62 3.80 0.10
N GLY A 40 -1.29 4.27 -1.11
CA GLY A 40 -1.28 5.70 -1.43
C GLY A 40 -0.02 6.47 -1.01
N TYR A 41 0.94 5.83 -0.33
CA TYR A 41 2.21 6.45 0.04
C TYR A 41 3.34 6.05 -0.92
N PHE A 42 4.11 7.05 -1.36
CA PHE A 42 5.37 6.84 -2.08
C PHE A 42 6.31 8.02 -1.79
N PRO A 43 7.51 7.80 -1.22
CA PRO A 43 8.06 6.51 -0.79
C PRO A 43 7.33 5.92 0.42
N ASP A 44 7.42 4.59 0.58
CA ASP A 44 6.84 3.87 1.73
C ASP A 44 7.29 4.47 3.07
N PRO A 45 6.38 4.61 4.05
CA PRO A 45 6.74 5.07 5.37
C PRO A 45 7.72 4.15 6.09
N TYR A 46 8.57 4.73 6.94
CA TYR A 46 9.49 3.96 7.77
C TYR A 46 9.44 4.37 9.24
N ILE A 47 9.74 3.41 10.11
CA ILE A 47 9.83 3.59 11.57
C ILE A 47 11.24 3.18 12.02
N ASP A 48 11.83 3.97 12.89
CA ASP A 48 13.09 3.64 13.55
C ASP A 48 12.83 2.94 14.87
N GLN A 49 13.08 1.64 14.93
CA GLN A 49 12.87 0.83 16.14
C GLN A 49 14.18 0.44 16.84
N ARG A 50 15.29 1.14 16.57
CA ARG A 50 16.61 0.83 17.17
C ARG A 50 16.61 0.90 18.69
N LEU A 51 15.83 1.84 19.24
CA LEU A 51 15.68 2.04 20.69
C LEU A 51 14.48 1.28 21.27
N THR A 52 13.71 0.56 20.44
CA THR A 52 12.53 -0.17 20.88
C THR A 52 12.95 -1.47 21.60
N PRO A 53 12.42 -1.72 22.81
CA PRO A 53 12.63 -2.97 23.54
C PRO A 53 12.22 -4.19 22.68
N PRO A 54 12.96 -5.32 22.71
CA PRO A 54 12.71 -6.47 21.85
C PRO A 54 11.26 -6.96 21.81
N GLU A 55 10.58 -6.95 22.95
CA GLU A 55 9.18 -7.35 23.11
C GLU A 55 8.18 -6.45 22.38
N ASN A 56 8.56 -5.21 22.08
CA ASN A 56 7.74 -4.21 21.40
C ASN A 56 8.16 -4.01 19.94
N ARG A 57 9.16 -4.77 19.45
CA ARG A 57 9.60 -4.68 18.07
C ARG A 57 8.56 -5.27 17.13
N TYR A 58 8.55 -4.72 15.93
CA TYR A 58 7.74 -5.23 14.84
C TYR A 58 8.46 -6.39 14.14
N ALA A 59 7.68 -7.38 13.74
CA ALA A 59 8.10 -8.48 12.87
C ALA A 59 7.59 -8.24 11.44
N LEU A 60 8.14 -8.99 10.49
CA LEU A 60 7.60 -9.03 9.13
C LEU A 60 6.14 -9.49 9.16
N GLY A 61 5.28 -8.81 8.40
CA GLY A 61 3.85 -9.10 8.34
C GLY A 61 3.01 -8.47 9.46
N ASP A 62 3.63 -7.84 10.46
CA ASP A 62 2.90 -7.08 11.48
C ASP A 62 2.14 -5.92 10.82
N PHE A 63 0.88 -5.74 11.24
CA PHE A 63 0.07 -4.59 10.85
C PHE A 63 0.34 -3.42 11.79
N VAL A 64 0.43 -2.23 11.20
CA VAL A 64 0.77 -0.99 11.89
C VAL A 64 -0.25 0.09 11.51
N ALA A 65 -0.89 0.68 12.51
CA ALA A 65 -1.58 1.95 12.35
C ALA A 65 -0.56 3.07 12.59
N LEU A 66 -0.45 4.02 11.67
CA LEU A 66 0.59 5.05 11.68
C LEU A 66 0.08 6.42 11.25
N GLN A 67 0.78 7.46 11.70
CA GLN A 67 0.68 8.83 11.18
C GLN A 67 2.03 9.23 10.60
N THR A 68 2.03 9.61 9.32
CA THR A 68 3.25 10.06 8.62
C THR A 68 3.59 11.51 8.95
N GLY A 69 4.87 11.81 9.10
CA GLY A 69 5.37 13.16 9.32
C GLY A 69 5.79 13.89 8.06
N GLU A 70 6.77 14.79 8.20
CA GLU A 70 7.43 15.38 7.03
C GLU A 70 8.25 14.30 6.31
N GLY A 71 7.94 14.08 5.03
CA GLY A 71 8.53 12.99 4.24
C GLY A 71 7.93 11.63 4.56
N SER A 72 8.74 10.57 4.47
CA SER A 72 8.31 9.18 4.73
C SER A 72 8.55 8.73 6.18
N ALA A 73 9.09 9.60 7.05
CA ALA A 73 9.30 9.23 8.45
C ALA A 73 7.96 9.19 9.20
N VAL A 74 7.69 8.11 9.92
CA VAL A 74 6.49 7.96 10.74
C VAL A 74 6.63 8.74 12.05
N ARG A 75 5.64 9.56 12.40
CA ARG A 75 5.60 10.34 13.65
C ARG A 75 5.08 9.55 14.82
N SER A 76 4.01 8.78 14.60
CA SER A 76 3.36 7.96 15.61
C SER A 76 2.93 6.64 14.99
N HIS A 77 2.99 5.57 15.76
CA HIS A 77 2.61 4.24 15.29
C HIS A 77 2.24 3.31 16.44
N LYS A 78 1.40 2.34 16.14
CA LYS A 78 1.01 1.25 17.05
C LYS A 78 0.73 -0.02 16.27
N LYS A 79 1.00 -1.19 16.86
CA LYS A 79 0.50 -2.46 16.32
C LYS A 79 -1.02 -2.42 16.26
N THR A 80 -1.58 -3.01 15.22
CA THR A 80 -3.03 -3.13 15.04
C THR A 80 -3.39 -4.52 14.56
N GLU A 81 -4.67 -4.86 14.68
CA GLU A 81 -5.20 -6.13 14.15
C GLU A 81 -5.06 -6.20 12.62
N PRO A 82 -4.83 -7.39 12.06
CA PRO A 82 -4.79 -7.58 10.61
C PRO A 82 -6.08 -7.14 9.93
N VAL A 83 -5.95 -6.35 8.85
CA VAL A 83 -7.08 -5.91 8.01
C VAL A 83 -7.12 -6.61 6.66
N LEU A 84 -6.01 -7.25 6.26
CA LEU A 84 -5.87 -8.06 5.05
C LEU A 84 -5.22 -9.39 5.44
N ARG A 85 -5.38 -10.41 4.60
CA ARG A 85 -4.65 -11.67 4.76
C ARG A 85 -3.21 -11.46 4.29
N VAL A 86 -2.26 -11.85 5.14
CA VAL A 86 -0.82 -11.74 4.90
C VAL A 86 -0.16 -13.08 5.20
N GLU A 87 0.73 -13.49 4.31
CA GLU A 87 1.61 -14.64 4.50
C GLU A 87 3.07 -14.18 4.45
N VAL A 88 3.87 -14.72 5.36
CA VAL A 88 5.32 -14.48 5.44
C VAL A 88 6.02 -15.76 4.98
N ASP A 89 6.74 -15.69 3.87
CA ASP A 89 7.55 -16.79 3.33
C ASP A 89 9.02 -16.35 3.25
N GLY A 90 9.79 -16.67 4.30
CA GLY A 90 11.18 -16.20 4.43
C GLY A 90 11.25 -14.68 4.58
N ASP A 91 11.83 -14.01 3.59
CA ASP A 91 11.93 -12.55 3.48
C ASP A 91 10.82 -11.92 2.62
N ARG A 92 9.91 -12.73 2.08
CA ARG A 92 8.82 -12.29 1.20
C ARG A 92 7.55 -12.06 2.00
N ILE A 93 6.86 -10.97 1.66
CA ILE A 93 5.56 -10.64 2.22
C ILE A 93 4.51 -10.68 1.14
N LEU A 94 3.63 -11.67 1.25
CA LEU A 94 2.52 -11.88 0.35
C LEU A 94 1.27 -11.28 0.99
N VAL A 95 0.60 -10.39 0.27
CA VAL A 95 -0.65 -9.77 0.71
C VAL A 95 -1.76 -10.21 -0.24
N GLU A 96 -2.82 -10.82 0.29
CA GLU A 96 -3.99 -11.15 -0.51
C GLU A 96 -4.79 -9.87 -0.79
N THR A 97 -4.93 -9.52 -2.07
CA THR A 97 -5.66 -8.32 -2.51
C THR A 97 -6.45 -8.64 -3.78
N GLN A 98 -7.30 -7.69 -4.17
CA GLN A 98 -7.99 -7.70 -5.44
C GLN A 98 -7.11 -7.09 -6.54
N ILE A 99 -7.02 -7.77 -7.68
CA ILE A 99 -6.34 -7.29 -8.88
C ILE A 99 -7.24 -7.35 -10.10
N SER A 100 -7.06 -6.44 -11.04
CA SER A 100 -7.75 -6.43 -12.33
C SER A 100 -6.77 -6.16 -13.46
N PHE A 101 -6.85 -6.95 -14.52
CA PHE A 101 -6.08 -6.69 -15.75
C PHE A 101 -6.72 -5.57 -16.56
N PHE A 102 -5.88 -4.66 -17.04
CA PHE A 102 -6.32 -3.45 -17.74
C PHE A 102 -7.11 -3.74 -19.03
N PRO A 103 -8.11 -2.92 -19.37
CA PRO A 103 -8.79 -3.01 -20.65
C PRO A 103 -7.82 -2.81 -21.82
N SER A 104 -8.11 -3.43 -22.96
CA SER A 104 -7.38 -3.21 -24.22
C SER A 104 -7.64 -1.83 -24.83
N THR A 105 -8.63 -1.10 -24.32
CA THR A 105 -9.01 0.24 -24.75
C THR A 105 -8.91 1.19 -23.56
N GLY A 106 -8.36 2.38 -23.76
CA GLY A 106 -8.21 3.41 -22.70
C GLY A 106 -6.75 3.72 -22.39
N GLN A 107 -6.51 4.36 -21.24
CA GLN A 107 -5.20 4.90 -20.86
C GLN A 107 -4.05 3.85 -20.93
N TYR A 108 -4.34 2.60 -20.59
CA TYR A 108 -3.36 1.50 -20.60
C TYR A 108 -3.51 0.57 -21.81
N GLY A 109 -4.37 0.90 -22.78
CA GLY A 109 -4.64 0.06 -23.95
C GLY A 109 -3.46 -0.12 -24.91
N MET A 110 -2.43 0.71 -24.80
CA MET A 110 -1.21 0.63 -25.62
C MET A 110 0.01 0.11 -24.85
N CYS A 111 -0.12 -0.12 -23.53
CA CYS A 111 0.98 -0.64 -22.71
C CYS A 111 1.16 -2.14 -23.00
N VAL A 112 2.35 -2.53 -23.46
CA VAL A 112 2.62 -3.92 -23.89
C VAL A 112 2.43 -4.88 -22.73
N GLU A 113 2.90 -4.53 -21.53
CA GLU A 113 2.79 -5.33 -20.31
C GLU A 113 1.32 -5.51 -19.89
N ALA A 114 0.51 -4.45 -20.02
CA ALA A 114 -0.93 -4.54 -19.81
C ALA A 114 -1.62 -5.39 -20.89
N LEU A 115 -1.13 -5.33 -22.14
CA LEU A 115 -1.68 -6.10 -23.25
C LEU A 115 -1.35 -7.59 -23.15
N THR A 116 -0.15 -7.94 -22.71
CA THR A 116 0.30 -9.31 -22.48
C THR A 116 -0.21 -9.89 -21.17
N GLY A 117 -0.76 -9.05 -20.27
CA GLY A 117 -1.25 -9.49 -18.97
C GLY A 117 -0.15 -9.68 -17.93
N ASN A 118 0.99 -9.05 -18.13
CA ASN A 118 2.09 -9.00 -17.15
C ASN A 118 1.98 -7.79 -16.23
N ALA A 119 0.97 -6.95 -16.42
CA ALA A 119 0.64 -5.84 -15.52
C ALA A 119 -0.84 -5.88 -15.15
N ALA A 120 -1.13 -5.75 -13.86
CA ALA A 120 -2.45 -5.64 -13.29
C ALA A 120 -2.57 -4.37 -12.45
N TRP A 121 -3.79 -3.96 -12.16
CA TRP A 121 -4.10 -2.91 -11.22
C TRP A 121 -4.67 -3.47 -9.93
N SER A 122 -4.28 -2.91 -8.79
CA SER A 122 -4.89 -3.16 -7.47
C SER A 122 -5.22 -1.82 -6.80
N PRO A 123 -6.34 -1.73 -6.06
CA PRO A 123 -6.64 -0.54 -5.27
C PRO A 123 -5.55 -0.25 -4.22
N ASP A 124 -4.90 -1.27 -3.68
CA ASP A 124 -3.90 -1.11 -2.61
C ASP A 124 -2.50 -0.84 -3.17
N PHE A 125 -2.17 -1.43 -4.33
CA PHE A 125 -0.82 -1.40 -4.91
C PHE A 125 -0.66 -0.47 -6.11
N ASN A 126 -1.77 0.06 -6.63
CA ASN A 126 -1.85 0.73 -7.92
C ASN A 126 -1.43 -0.22 -9.06
N ILE A 127 -0.17 -0.23 -9.50
CA ILE A 127 0.29 -1.12 -10.58
C ILE A 127 1.06 -2.30 -9.97
N VAL A 128 0.63 -3.51 -10.32
CA VAL A 128 1.28 -4.77 -9.94
C VAL A 128 1.87 -5.40 -11.20
N LEU A 129 3.15 -5.76 -11.14
CA LEU A 129 3.79 -6.56 -12.19
C LEU A 129 3.62 -8.04 -11.86
N CYS A 130 3.15 -8.81 -12.83
CA CYS A 130 2.97 -10.25 -12.72
C CYS A 130 4.19 -10.95 -13.32
N GLU A 131 4.55 -12.11 -12.77
CA GLU A 131 5.49 -13.00 -13.44
C GLU A 131 4.93 -13.43 -14.80
N ALA A 132 5.82 -13.70 -15.76
CA ALA A 132 5.41 -14.20 -17.06
C ALA A 132 4.68 -15.54 -16.90
N ASP A 133 3.65 -15.76 -17.72
CA ASP A 133 2.88 -17.01 -17.80
C ASP A 133 2.05 -17.41 -16.55
N VAL A 134 1.89 -16.53 -15.55
CA VAL A 134 1.03 -16.79 -14.37
C VAL A 134 -0.40 -17.11 -14.79
N ILE A 135 -0.90 -16.43 -15.83
CA ILE A 135 -2.17 -16.73 -16.48
C ILE A 135 -1.95 -16.69 -17.98
N SER A 136 -2.16 -17.82 -18.66
CA SER A 136 -2.00 -17.93 -20.11
C SER A 136 -2.93 -17.02 -20.91
N GLN A 137 -4.11 -16.68 -20.35
CA GLN A 137 -5.10 -15.78 -20.94
C GLN A 137 -5.83 -14.97 -19.86
N PRO A 138 -5.28 -13.82 -19.43
CA PRO A 138 -5.94 -12.98 -18.43
C PRO A 138 -7.23 -12.38 -19.00
N ARG A 139 -8.36 -12.61 -18.33
CA ARG A 139 -9.60 -11.92 -18.71
C ARG A 139 -9.52 -10.49 -18.19
N ARG A 140 -9.54 -9.55 -19.13
CA ARG A 140 -9.57 -8.11 -18.87
C ARG A 140 -10.92 -7.68 -18.31
N ASN A 141 -10.94 -6.56 -17.60
CA ASN A 141 -12.16 -6.04 -16.94
C ASN A 141 -12.78 -7.03 -15.94
N HIS A 142 -11.97 -7.93 -15.38
CA HIS A 142 -12.39 -8.88 -14.37
C HIS A 142 -11.50 -8.73 -13.15
N MET A 143 -12.13 -8.79 -11.97
CA MET A 143 -11.42 -8.74 -10.70
C MET A 143 -11.08 -10.15 -10.24
N TYR A 144 -9.85 -10.34 -9.77
CA TYR A 144 -9.34 -11.59 -9.23
C TYR A 144 -8.86 -11.34 -7.80
N THR A 145 -8.96 -12.33 -6.94
CA THR A 145 -8.21 -12.35 -5.68
C THR A 145 -6.84 -12.99 -5.96
N ALA A 146 -5.77 -12.31 -5.56
CA ALA A 146 -4.40 -12.78 -5.78
C ALA A 146 -3.49 -12.39 -4.61
N TRP A 147 -2.42 -13.17 -4.44
CA TRP A 147 -1.32 -12.83 -3.55
C TRP A 147 -0.33 -11.92 -4.27
N VAL A 148 -0.07 -10.74 -3.72
CA VAL A 148 0.88 -9.76 -4.25
C VAL A 148 2.06 -9.67 -3.30
N GLN A 149 3.27 -9.82 -3.84
CA GLN A 149 4.51 -9.65 -3.08
C GLN A 149 4.84 -8.16 -2.92
N ARG A 150 5.21 -7.75 -1.69
CA ARG A 150 5.89 -6.48 -1.41
C ARG A 150 7.39 -6.69 -1.20
#